data_AF-A0A0Q9ZII6-F1
#
_entry.id   AF-A0A0Q9ZII6-F1
#
_cell.length_a   1.000
_cell.length_b   1.000
_cell.length_c   1.000
_cell.angle_alpha   90.00
_cell.angle_beta   90.00
_cell.angle_gamma   90.00
#
_symmetry.space_group_name_H-M   'P 1'
#
loop_
_entity.id
_entity.type
_entity.pdbx_description
1 polymer ?
#
loop_
_entity_poly.entity_id
_entity_poly.type
_entity_poly.pdbx_seq_one_letter_code
_entity_poly.pdbx_strand_id
1 'polypeptide(L)'
;MLDSLYQTPIADASVLVAITHERHPKLLLTRRAAHMNSHAGEVSCVGGKHDAGDGNNVVTALREACEETALPPNKVQLIGQLPIQTSKSGMSVRPIVALIAPDLLLVPELGEISRIFWADFETLLTQPTVEYAVEYAMQDKIATILTPSWQVDGETVWGLTGRVIASLLETGFDRQLEWYYRIQNTRN
;
A
#
# COMPACT_ATOMS: atom_id res chain seq x y z
N MET A 1 -10.04 -22.79 -5.50
CA MET A 1 -9.76 -22.05 -4.24
C MET A 1 -8.68 -20.96 -4.42
N LEU A 2 -7.97 -20.91 -5.56
CA LEU A 2 -7.28 -19.71 -6.05
C LEU A 2 -7.97 -19.10 -7.28
N ASP A 3 -8.77 -19.88 -8.01
CA ASP A 3 -9.54 -19.43 -9.19
C ASP A 3 -10.50 -18.27 -8.88
N SER A 4 -10.97 -18.19 -7.63
CA SER A 4 -11.82 -17.10 -7.15
C SER A 4 -11.11 -15.74 -7.07
N LEU A 5 -9.77 -15.72 -7.00
CA LEU A 5 -9.00 -14.46 -7.04
C LEU A 5 -9.11 -13.79 -8.42
N TYR A 6 -9.31 -14.59 -9.46
CA TYR A 6 -9.44 -14.13 -10.85
C TYR A 6 -10.88 -13.78 -11.23
N GLN A 7 -11.85 -13.98 -10.34
CA GLN A 7 -13.29 -13.81 -10.62
C GLN A 7 -13.92 -12.67 -9.79
N THR A 8 -13.10 -11.72 -9.30
CA THR A 8 -13.61 -10.54 -8.60
C THR A 8 -13.90 -9.38 -9.54
N PRO A 9 -14.84 -8.48 -9.18
CA PRO A 9 -15.00 -7.22 -9.89
C PRO A 9 -13.65 -6.49 -9.99
N ILE A 10 -13.33 -6.08 -11.22
CA ILE A 10 -12.12 -5.31 -11.52
C ILE A 10 -12.21 -3.97 -10.78
N ALA A 11 -11.16 -3.64 -10.04
CA ALA A 11 -11.00 -2.36 -9.38
C ALA A 11 -10.27 -1.37 -10.30
N ASP A 12 -10.35 -0.07 -10.01
CA ASP A 12 -9.67 0.97 -10.78
C ASP A 12 -8.13 0.84 -10.70
N ALA A 13 -7.63 0.26 -9.60
CA ALA A 13 -6.23 -0.02 -9.35
C ALA A 13 -6.04 -1.27 -8.50
N SER A 14 -4.86 -1.87 -8.57
CA SER A 14 -4.47 -2.99 -7.70
C SER A 14 -3.08 -2.77 -7.13
N VAL A 15 -2.90 -3.18 -5.87
CA VAL A 15 -1.61 -3.10 -5.16
C VAL A 15 -1.19 -4.48 -4.69
N LEU A 16 0.10 -4.78 -4.73
CA LEU A 16 0.67 -6.01 -4.19
C LEU A 16 1.15 -5.77 -2.75
N VAL A 17 0.55 -6.50 -1.82
CA VAL A 17 1.00 -6.65 -0.44
C VAL A 17 1.97 -7.83 -0.42
N ALA A 18 3.23 -7.57 -0.81
CA ALA A 18 4.27 -8.58 -0.93
C ALA A 18 5.01 -8.78 0.40
N ILE A 19 4.95 -10.00 0.93
CA ILE A 19 5.48 -10.38 2.24
C ILE A 19 6.61 -11.39 2.05
N THR A 20 7.75 -11.19 2.71
CA THR A 20 8.85 -12.17 2.61
C THR A 20 8.49 -13.49 3.31
N HIS A 21 8.77 -14.61 2.65
CA HIS A 21 8.56 -15.95 3.21
C HIS A 21 9.76 -16.36 4.06
N GLU A 22 9.83 -15.82 5.27
CA GLU A 22 10.87 -16.12 6.26
C GLU A 22 10.31 -16.07 7.68
N ARG A 23 11.11 -16.46 8.68
CA ARG A 23 10.68 -16.50 10.09
C ARG A 23 10.24 -15.13 10.62
N HIS A 24 10.91 -14.07 10.19
CA HIS A 24 10.62 -12.69 10.54
C HIS A 24 10.18 -11.95 9.26
N PRO A 25 8.91 -12.10 8.87
CA PRO A 25 8.44 -11.61 7.59
C PRO A 25 8.49 -10.08 7.52
N LYS A 26 8.75 -9.58 6.32
CA LYS A 26 8.81 -8.16 6.01
C LYS A 26 7.85 -7.83 4.89
N LEU A 27 7.20 -6.68 4.98
CA LEU A 27 6.35 -6.11 3.93
C LEU A 27 7.20 -5.23 3.02
N LEU A 28 7.12 -5.47 1.71
CA LEU A 28 7.70 -4.59 0.70
C LEU A 28 6.92 -3.26 0.66
N LEU A 29 7.64 -2.15 0.83
CA LEU A 29 7.11 -0.81 0.64
C LEU A 29 8.03 0.01 -0.26
N THR A 30 7.45 1.01 -0.91
CA THR A 30 8.14 1.89 -1.83
C THR A 30 7.87 3.34 -1.48
N ARG A 31 8.80 4.22 -1.83
CA ARG A 31 8.62 5.67 -1.77
C ARG A 31 8.54 6.22 -3.18
N ARG A 32 7.40 6.83 -3.50
CA ARG A 32 7.16 7.43 -4.81
C ARG A 32 8.15 8.56 -5.09
N ALA A 33 8.57 8.71 -6.34
CA ALA A 33 9.52 9.74 -6.72
C ALA A 33 8.95 11.15 -6.49
N ALA A 34 9.80 12.08 -6.05
CA ALA A 34 9.36 13.42 -5.66
C ALA A 34 8.86 14.29 -6.83
N HIS A 35 9.17 13.90 -8.07
CA HIS A 35 8.80 14.64 -9.28
C HIS A 35 7.44 14.21 -9.85
N MET A 36 6.76 13.24 -9.24
CA MET A 36 5.47 12.77 -9.71
C MET A 36 4.36 13.81 -9.46
N ASN A 37 3.40 13.90 -10.38
CA ASN A 37 2.29 14.85 -10.26
C ASN A 37 1.30 14.50 -9.14
N SER A 38 1.29 13.25 -8.68
CA SER A 38 0.40 12.75 -7.64
C SER A 38 1.18 11.93 -6.60
N HIS A 39 0.83 12.12 -5.32
CA HIS A 39 1.39 11.36 -4.20
C HIS A 39 2.93 11.40 -4.13
N ALA A 40 3.55 12.50 -4.58
CA ALA A 40 4.99 12.68 -4.61
C ALA A 40 5.61 12.46 -3.23
N GLY A 41 6.58 11.55 -3.14
CA GLY A 41 7.28 11.25 -1.90
C GLY A 41 6.48 10.47 -0.86
N GLU A 42 5.23 10.10 -1.13
CA GLU A 42 4.42 9.26 -0.24
C GLU A 42 4.88 7.80 -0.28
N VAL A 43 4.65 7.08 0.82
CA VAL A 43 4.89 5.63 0.91
C VAL A 43 3.71 4.86 0.33
N SER A 44 4.00 3.87 -0.51
CA SER A 44 3.02 3.00 -1.16
C SER A 44 3.39 1.52 -1.05
N CYS A 45 2.37 0.66 -1.09
CA CYS A 45 2.56 -0.69 -1.63
C CYS A 45 2.84 -0.56 -3.13
N VAL A 46 3.57 -1.50 -3.73
CA VAL A 46 3.76 -1.54 -5.18
C VAL A 46 2.41 -1.73 -5.87
N GLY A 47 2.19 -1.08 -7.00
CA GLY A 47 0.92 -1.17 -7.70
C GLY A 47 0.49 0.09 -8.42
N GLY A 48 -0.56 -0.06 -9.22
CA GLY A 48 -1.01 1.00 -10.10
C GLY A 48 -2.38 0.70 -10.70
N LYS A 49 -2.70 1.43 -11.77
CA LYS A 49 -4.03 1.42 -12.38
C LYS A 49 -4.24 0.15 -13.18
N HIS A 50 -5.49 -0.29 -13.25
CA HIS A 50 -5.87 -1.36 -14.16
C HIS A 50 -5.78 -0.89 -15.62
N ASP A 51 -5.09 -1.67 -16.45
CA ASP A 51 -5.03 -1.50 -17.89
C ASP A 51 -5.97 -2.47 -18.60
N ALA A 52 -6.53 -2.08 -19.74
CA ALA A 52 -7.51 -2.88 -20.48
C ALA A 52 -7.01 -4.30 -20.84
N GLY A 53 -5.69 -4.50 -20.90
CA GLY A 53 -5.05 -5.80 -21.16
C GLY A 53 -4.86 -6.69 -19.94
N ASP A 54 -5.05 -6.20 -18.71
CA ASP A 54 -4.75 -6.97 -17.49
C ASP A 54 -5.76 -8.10 -17.27
N GLY A 55 -7.03 -7.85 -17.58
CA GLY A 55 -8.12 -8.84 -17.48
C GLY A 55 -8.54 -9.21 -16.05
N ASN A 56 -7.71 -8.96 -15.02
CA ASN A 56 -8.07 -9.09 -13.61
C ASN A 56 -7.09 -8.36 -12.68
N ASN A 57 -7.51 -8.16 -11.42
CA ASN A 57 -6.76 -7.45 -10.38
C ASN A 57 -5.38 -8.06 -10.04
N VAL A 58 -5.24 -9.40 -10.13
CA VAL A 58 -3.96 -10.07 -9.86
C VAL A 58 -2.95 -9.73 -10.95
N VAL A 59 -3.36 -9.76 -12.21
CA VAL A 59 -2.48 -9.41 -13.34
C VAL A 59 -2.07 -7.94 -13.24
N THR A 60 -2.98 -7.03 -12.92
CA THR A 60 -2.64 -5.61 -12.65
C THR A 60 -1.57 -5.49 -11.57
N ALA A 61 -1.76 -6.09 -10.39
CA ALA A 61 -0.80 -5.98 -9.29
C ALA A 61 0.57 -6.56 -9.64
N LEU A 62 0.61 -7.68 -10.37
CA LEU A 62 1.86 -8.33 -10.78
C LEU A 62 2.60 -7.57 -11.90
N ARG A 63 1.87 -7.01 -12.87
CA ARG A 63 2.44 -6.17 -13.93
C ARG A 63 3.10 -4.94 -13.30
N GLU A 64 2.35 -4.21 -12.48
CA GLU A 64 2.83 -3.00 -11.82
C GLU A 64 4.04 -3.30 -10.92
N ALA A 65 3.99 -4.37 -10.12
CA ALA A 65 5.14 -4.76 -9.29
C ALA A 65 6.39 -5.10 -10.13
N CYS A 66 6.20 -5.70 -11.31
CA CYS A 66 7.29 -5.99 -12.24
C CYS A 66 7.85 -4.71 -12.87
N GLU A 67 6.99 -3.77 -13.26
CA GLU A 67 7.38 -2.48 -13.86
C GLU A 67 8.11 -1.61 -12.84
N GLU A 68 7.55 -1.46 -11.63
CA GLU A 68 8.04 -0.58 -10.58
C GLU A 68 9.29 -1.11 -9.86
N THR A 69 9.39 -2.44 -9.63
CA THR A 69 10.43 -3.01 -8.76
C THR A 69 11.23 -4.16 -9.39
N ALA A 70 11.02 -4.44 -10.69
CA ALA A 70 11.57 -5.59 -11.38
C ALA A 70 11.21 -6.95 -10.73
N LEU A 71 10.17 -7.02 -9.91
CA LEU A 71 9.71 -8.25 -9.27
C LEU A 71 9.14 -9.22 -10.32
N PRO A 72 9.77 -10.38 -10.57
CA PRO A 72 9.29 -11.29 -11.59
C PRO A 72 7.98 -11.96 -11.16
N PRO A 73 6.90 -11.95 -11.98
CA PRO A 73 5.61 -12.53 -11.61
C PRO A 73 5.67 -14.01 -11.22
N ASN A 74 6.61 -14.78 -11.78
CA ASN A 74 6.83 -16.19 -11.46
C ASN A 74 7.55 -16.44 -10.12
N LYS A 75 7.98 -15.39 -9.41
CA LYS A 75 8.57 -15.45 -8.07
C LYS A 75 7.58 -15.07 -6.97
N VAL A 76 6.32 -14.86 -7.34
CA VAL A 76 5.24 -14.45 -6.44
C VAL A 76 4.30 -15.63 -6.18
N GLN A 77 4.13 -15.99 -4.91
CA GLN A 77 3.14 -16.98 -4.49
C GLN A 77 1.91 -16.25 -3.95
N LEU A 78 0.78 -16.33 -4.66
CA LEU A 78 -0.46 -15.70 -4.23
C LEU A 78 -1.04 -16.39 -3.00
N ILE A 79 -1.49 -15.59 -2.03
CA ILE A 79 -2.15 -16.05 -0.81
C ILE A 79 -3.64 -15.71 -0.83
N GLY A 80 -3.97 -14.49 -1.26
CA GLY A 80 -5.36 -14.04 -1.26
C GLY A 80 -5.51 -12.58 -1.67
N GLN A 81 -6.64 -12.00 -1.29
CA GLN A 81 -6.95 -10.59 -1.52
C GLN A 81 -7.63 -10.01 -0.30
N LEU A 82 -7.39 -8.73 -0.03
CA LEU A 82 -8.08 -7.99 1.03
C LEU A 82 -9.35 -7.32 0.47
N PRO A 83 -10.26 -6.85 1.35
CA PRO A 83 -11.37 -6.00 0.95
C PRO A 83 -10.91 -4.78 0.14
N ILE A 84 -11.73 -4.35 -0.83
CA ILE A 84 -11.46 -3.12 -1.61
C ILE A 84 -11.31 -1.95 -0.66
N GLN A 85 -10.30 -1.13 -0.93
CA GLN A 85 -10.11 0.16 -0.29
C GLN A 85 -10.47 1.27 -1.28
N THR A 86 -11.05 2.36 -0.80
CA THR A 86 -11.31 3.56 -1.62
C THR A 86 -10.21 4.59 -1.38
N SER A 87 -9.55 5.05 -2.44
CA SER A 87 -8.55 6.12 -2.38
C SER A 87 -9.20 7.48 -2.05
N LYS A 88 -8.37 8.50 -1.76
CA LYS A 88 -8.86 9.88 -1.58
C LYS A 88 -9.52 10.45 -2.85
N SER A 89 -9.10 10.01 -4.03
CA SER A 89 -9.68 10.41 -5.31
C SER A 89 -10.95 9.62 -5.68
N GLY A 90 -11.39 8.70 -4.82
CA GLY A 90 -12.57 7.86 -5.07
C GLY A 90 -12.29 6.58 -5.86
N MET A 91 -11.04 6.31 -6.25
CA MET A 91 -10.68 5.08 -6.94
C MET A 91 -10.83 3.87 -6.02
N SER A 92 -11.44 2.82 -6.53
CA SER A 92 -11.41 1.49 -5.92
C SER A 92 -10.03 0.85 -6.11
N VAL A 93 -9.44 0.37 -5.02
CA VAL A 93 -8.12 -0.25 -5.00
C VAL A 93 -8.22 -1.64 -4.39
N ARG A 94 -7.77 -2.65 -5.14
CA ARG A 94 -7.76 -4.05 -4.69
C ARG A 94 -6.36 -4.44 -4.18
N PRO A 95 -6.20 -4.78 -2.89
CA PRO A 95 -4.94 -5.32 -2.39
C PRO A 95 -4.85 -6.83 -2.62
N ILE A 96 -3.78 -7.27 -3.28
CA ILE A 96 -3.45 -8.66 -3.53
C ILE A 96 -2.34 -9.07 -2.57
N VAL A 97 -2.56 -10.10 -1.76
CA VAL A 97 -1.59 -10.58 -0.76
C VAL A 97 -0.79 -11.72 -1.34
N ALA A 98 0.53 -11.62 -1.26
CA ALA A 98 1.42 -12.63 -1.79
C ALA A 98 2.70 -12.80 -0.96
N LEU A 99 3.30 -13.98 -1.09
CA LEU A 99 4.62 -14.30 -0.57
C LEU A 99 5.69 -14.19 -1.64
N ILE A 100 6.86 -13.69 -1.24
CA ILE A 100 8.07 -13.61 -2.07
C ILE A 100 9.28 -14.14 -1.31
N ALA A 101 10.33 -14.56 -2.01
CA ALA A 101 11.58 -14.96 -1.36
C ALA A 101 12.32 -13.73 -0.77
N PRO A 102 12.97 -13.86 0.40
CA PRO A 102 13.62 -12.74 1.08
C PRO A 102 14.89 -12.21 0.36
N ASP A 103 15.48 -13.01 -0.52
CA ASP A 103 16.72 -12.73 -1.24
C ASP A 103 16.52 -12.22 -2.68
N LEU A 104 15.28 -11.88 -3.06
CA LEU A 104 15.01 -11.30 -4.37
C LEU A 104 15.69 -9.94 -4.52
N LEU A 105 16.45 -9.79 -5.60
CA LEU A 105 16.98 -8.51 -6.01
C LEU A 105 15.87 -7.69 -6.69
N LEU A 106 15.40 -6.67 -5.99
CA LEU A 106 14.44 -5.70 -6.53
C LEU A 106 15.19 -4.46 -7.02
N VAL A 107 14.76 -3.92 -8.16
CA VAL A 107 15.36 -2.75 -8.78
C VAL A 107 14.26 -1.71 -9.01
N PRO A 108 14.36 -0.51 -8.41
CA PRO A 108 13.34 0.51 -8.60
C PRO A 108 13.38 1.05 -10.03
N GLU A 109 12.20 1.27 -10.61
CA GLU A 109 12.04 2.19 -11.72
C GLU A 109 12.17 3.62 -11.17
N LEU A 110 13.15 4.39 -11.64
CA LEU A 110 13.53 5.67 -11.01
C LEU A 110 12.63 6.84 -11.39
N GLY A 111 11.83 6.72 -12.46
CA GLY A 111 10.75 7.64 -12.78
C GLY A 111 9.59 7.58 -11.77
N GLU A 112 9.36 6.43 -11.14
CA GLU A 112 8.23 6.23 -10.24
C GLU A 112 8.65 6.02 -8.78
N ILE A 113 9.79 5.41 -8.54
CA ILE A 113 10.25 4.98 -7.21
C ILE A 113 11.62 5.54 -6.88
N SER A 114 11.67 6.28 -5.77
CA SER A 114 12.92 6.82 -5.21
C SER A 114 13.59 5.88 -4.21
N ARG A 115 12.83 4.97 -3.58
CA ARG A 115 13.34 4.04 -2.57
C ARG A 115 12.46 2.79 -2.48
N ILE A 116 13.10 1.63 -2.39
CA ILE A 116 12.49 0.38 -1.95
C ILE A 116 12.97 0.12 -0.52
N PHE A 117 12.06 -0.25 0.37
CA PHE A 117 12.39 -0.58 1.75
C PHE A 117 11.41 -1.59 2.34
N TRP A 118 11.67 -2.01 3.58
CA TRP A 118 10.99 -3.13 4.21
C TRP A 118 10.38 -2.72 5.54
N ALA A 119 9.10 -3.01 5.74
CA ALA A 119 8.46 -2.90 7.05
C ALA A 119 8.50 -4.27 7.75
N ASP A 120 9.12 -4.32 8.92
CA ASP A 120 9.12 -5.52 9.74
C ASP A 120 7.71 -5.80 10.32
N PHE A 121 7.21 -7.04 10.18
CA PHE A 121 5.87 -7.38 10.65
C PHE A 121 5.75 -7.32 12.18
N GLU A 122 6.78 -7.73 12.92
CA GLU A 122 6.74 -7.69 14.39
C GLU A 122 6.56 -6.24 14.87
N THR A 123 7.24 -5.31 14.21
CA THR A 123 7.06 -3.86 14.41
C THR A 123 5.64 -3.44 14.03
N LEU A 124 5.15 -3.80 12.84
CA LEU A 124 3.77 -3.50 12.41
C LEU A 124 2.69 -4.14 13.29
N LEU A 125 2.99 -5.18 14.08
CA LEU A 125 2.06 -5.86 14.99
C LEU A 125 2.07 -5.29 16.41
N THR A 126 3.21 -4.77 16.86
CA THR A 126 3.38 -4.33 18.25
C THR A 126 3.44 -2.81 18.41
N GLN A 127 3.95 -2.08 17.42
CA GLN A 127 4.08 -0.63 17.50
C GLN A 127 2.70 0.04 17.49
N PRO A 128 2.39 0.95 18.44
CA PRO A 128 1.20 1.78 18.36
C PRO A 128 1.29 2.76 17.18
N THR A 129 0.14 3.10 16.59
CA THR A 129 0.10 4.19 15.61
C THR A 129 0.27 5.54 16.31
N VAL A 130 0.77 6.52 15.56
CA VAL A 130 0.90 7.91 16.01
C VAL A 130 0.11 8.84 15.09
N GLU A 131 -0.37 9.97 15.62
CA GLU A 131 -1.09 10.94 14.82
C GLU A 131 -0.18 11.62 13.80
N TYR A 132 -0.64 11.63 12.55
CA TYR A 132 -0.03 12.35 11.46
C TYR A 132 -0.98 13.46 10.99
N ALA A 133 -0.44 14.68 10.93
CA ALA A 133 -1.15 15.87 10.50
C ALA A 133 -0.94 16.10 9.01
N VAL A 134 -2.04 16.22 8.27
CA VAL A 134 -2.06 16.43 6.83
C VAL A 134 -2.81 17.72 6.55
N GLU A 135 -2.17 18.66 5.87
CA GLU A 135 -2.87 19.86 5.42
C GLU A 135 -3.79 19.52 4.26
N TYR A 136 -5.02 20.02 4.33
CA TYR A 136 -6.06 19.83 3.33
C TYR A 136 -6.67 21.17 2.96
N ALA A 137 -6.48 21.57 1.70
CA ALA A 137 -7.05 22.80 1.17
C ALA A 137 -8.55 22.60 0.89
N MET A 138 -9.38 23.41 1.52
CA MET A 138 -10.84 23.46 1.33
C MET A 138 -11.23 24.86 0.83
N GLN A 139 -11.35 25.02 -0.48
CA GLN A 139 -11.67 26.32 -1.11
C GLN A 139 -10.80 27.45 -0.57
N ASP A 140 -11.30 28.25 0.38
CA ASP A 140 -10.65 29.42 0.97
C ASP A 140 -10.01 29.17 2.36
N LYS A 141 -9.98 27.91 2.83
CA LYS A 141 -9.43 27.56 4.15
C LYS A 141 -8.48 26.37 4.06
N ILE A 142 -7.43 26.37 4.88
CA ILE A 142 -6.57 25.20 5.10
C ILE A 142 -7.05 24.52 6.39
N ALA A 143 -7.55 23.30 6.27
CA ALA A 143 -7.86 22.45 7.40
C ALA A 143 -6.69 21.50 7.68
N THR A 144 -6.47 21.14 8.94
CA THR A 144 -5.53 20.07 9.29
C THR A 144 -6.34 18.80 9.55
N ILE A 145 -6.00 17.72 8.86
CA ILE A 145 -6.58 16.40 9.08
C ILE A 145 -5.59 15.58 9.90
N LEU A 146 -6.03 15.06 11.03
CA LEU A 146 -5.31 14.09 11.85
C LEU A 146 -5.74 12.67 11.46
N THR A 147 -4.75 11.80 11.23
CA THR A 147 -4.96 10.40 10.86
C THR A 147 -3.88 9.52 11.47
N PRO A 148 -4.14 8.22 11.74
CA PRO A 148 -3.11 7.31 12.20
C PRO A 148 -1.97 7.14 11.19
N SER A 149 -0.78 6.90 11.70
CA SER A 149 0.39 6.55 10.90
C SER A 149 1.32 5.60 11.65
N TRP A 150 2.18 4.92 10.89
CA TRP A 150 3.37 4.26 11.42
C TRP A 150 4.63 5.02 11.00
N GLN A 151 5.67 4.84 11.80
CA GLN A 151 7.04 5.23 11.45
C GLN A 151 7.82 3.96 11.14
N VAL A 152 8.23 3.79 9.89
CA VAL A 152 8.88 2.58 9.39
C VAL A 152 10.11 2.98 8.60
N ASP A 153 11.29 2.53 9.04
CA ASP A 153 12.57 2.76 8.34
C ASP A 153 12.82 4.24 7.97
N GLY A 154 12.42 5.15 8.87
CA GLY A 154 12.52 6.60 8.70
C GLY A 154 11.45 7.23 7.82
N GLU A 155 10.45 6.48 7.38
CA GLU A 155 9.34 6.94 6.55
C GLU A 155 8.01 6.91 7.30
N THR A 156 7.11 7.84 6.96
CA THR A 156 5.74 7.86 7.50
C THR A 156 4.82 7.04 6.61
N VAL A 157 4.23 5.99 7.16
CA VAL A 157 3.23 5.15 6.48
C VAL A 157 1.84 5.55 6.96
N TRP A 158 1.02 6.09 6.08
CA TRP A 158 -0.30 6.63 6.40
C TRP A 158 -1.25 6.48 5.20
N GLY A 159 -2.45 7.05 5.29
CA GLY A 159 -3.39 7.13 4.17
C GLY A 159 -3.86 5.76 3.66
N LEU A 160 -3.92 5.60 2.33
CA LEU A 160 -4.39 4.36 1.71
C LEU A 160 -3.48 3.18 2.05
N THR A 161 -2.16 3.35 1.99
CA THR A 161 -1.17 2.32 2.34
C THR A 161 -1.35 1.87 3.78
N GLY A 162 -1.49 2.81 4.71
CA GLY A 162 -1.76 2.50 6.11
C GLY A 162 -3.07 1.72 6.31
N ARG A 163 -4.14 2.08 5.59
CA ARG A 163 -5.41 1.33 5.61
C ARG A 163 -5.28 -0.09 5.07
N VAL A 164 -4.51 -0.29 3.99
CA VAL A 164 -4.25 -1.63 3.45
C VAL A 164 -3.53 -2.49 4.48
N ILE A 165 -2.52 -1.93 5.16
CA ILE A 165 -1.81 -2.63 6.24
C ILE A 165 -2.75 -2.91 7.41
N ALA A 166 -3.54 -1.95 7.87
CA ALA A 166 -4.52 -2.16 8.94
C ALA A 166 -5.51 -3.29 8.59
N SER A 167 -6.00 -3.33 7.34
CA SER A 167 -6.88 -4.38 6.86
C SER A 167 -6.21 -5.76 6.82
N LEU A 168 -4.92 -5.82 6.46
CA LEU A 168 -4.12 -7.05 6.53
C LEU A 168 -4.00 -7.56 7.97
N LEU A 169 -3.65 -6.66 8.90
CA LEU A 169 -3.45 -6.98 10.32
C LEU A 169 -4.74 -7.43 11.00
N GLU A 170 -5.87 -6.81 10.66
CA GLU A 170 -7.19 -7.24 11.12
C GLU A 170 -7.56 -8.62 10.56
N THR A 171 -7.34 -8.85 9.26
CA THR A 171 -7.75 -10.09 8.59
C THR A 171 -6.89 -11.29 8.97
N GLY A 172 -5.58 -11.09 9.12
CA GLY A 172 -4.62 -12.18 9.26
C GLY A 172 -4.02 -12.36 10.65
N PHE A 173 -4.19 -11.37 11.54
CA PHE A 173 -3.42 -11.31 12.80
C PHE A 173 -4.24 -10.84 14.01
N ASP A 174 -5.58 -10.78 13.89
CA ASP A 174 -6.51 -10.37 14.95
C ASP A 174 -6.17 -9.01 15.60
N ARG A 175 -5.46 -8.13 14.87
CA ARG A 175 -5.08 -6.80 15.33
C ARG A 175 -5.98 -5.75 14.68
N GLN A 176 -6.97 -5.30 15.44
CA GLN A 176 -7.85 -4.20 15.03
C GLN A 176 -7.22 -2.85 15.30
N LEU A 177 -7.26 -1.98 14.28
CA LEU A 177 -6.78 -0.60 14.36
C LEU A 177 -7.87 0.33 13.84
N GLU A 178 -8.24 1.30 14.65
CA GLU A 178 -9.16 2.35 14.21
C GLU A 178 -8.44 3.26 13.21
N TRP A 179 -8.95 3.31 11.97
CA TRP A 179 -8.41 4.19 10.93
C TRP A 179 -9.32 5.39 10.68
N TYR A 180 -9.00 6.52 11.29
CA TYR A 180 -9.81 7.74 11.23
C TYR A 180 -9.19 8.85 10.38
N TYR A 181 -10.03 9.81 10.02
CA TYR A 181 -9.66 11.14 9.52
C TYR A 181 -10.43 12.17 10.32
N ARG A 182 -9.73 12.93 11.18
CA ARG A 182 -10.34 13.94 12.06
C ARG A 182 -9.91 15.33 11.63
N ILE A 183 -10.85 16.24 11.42
CA ILE A 183 -10.53 17.64 11.14
C ILE A 183 -10.19 18.33 12.46
N GLN A 184 -9.00 18.90 12.54
CA GLN A 184 -8.61 19.82 13.59
C GLN A 184 -8.98 21.24 13.13
N ASN A 185 -9.78 21.96 13.93
CA ASN A 185 -10.40 23.23 13.55
C ASN A 185 -9.39 24.23 12.97
N THR A 186 -9.85 24.95 11.94
CA THR A 186 -9.17 26.08 11.31
C THR A 186 -8.91 27.16 12.36
N ARG A 187 -7.68 27.68 12.43
CA ARG A 187 -7.43 28.94 13.14
C ARG A 187 -8.30 30.01 12.45
N ASN A 188 -9.19 30.64 13.22
CA ASN A 188 -9.92 31.85 12.78
C ASN A 188 -8.95 33.01 12.59
#